data_AF-A0A9D6RGX2-F1
#
_entry.id   AF-A0A9D6RGX2-F1
#
_cell.length_a   1.000
_cell.length_b   1.000
_cell.length_c   1.000
_cell.angle_alpha   90.00
_cell.angle_beta   90.00
_cell.angle_gamma   90.00
#
_symmetry.space_group_name_H-M   'P 1'
#
loop_
_entity.id
_entity.type
_entity.pdbx_description
1 polymer ?
#
loop_
_entity_poly.entity_id
_entity_poly.type
_entity_poly.pdbx_seq_one_letter_code
_entity_poly.pdbx_strand_id
1 'polypeptide(L)'
;GAKRWQTMTPEQREQARDRFARWQKMTPEQREQARKRYERFRQLPPEQQERLRHRHQWFKSLSPEQRTELREKWKNMTPEERQQMRQKWRSDNGAPDEHAPRMHPDRPERTERPARMGPR
;
A
#
# COMPACT_ATOMS: atom_id res chain seq x y z
N GLY A 1 -23.60 -7.62 3.41
CA GLY A 1 -24.92 -8.24 3.17
C GLY A 1 -25.78 -7.33 2.30
N ALA A 2 -26.83 -7.89 1.69
CA ALA A 2 -27.72 -7.22 0.73
C ALA A 2 -28.27 -5.86 1.22
N LYS A 3 -28.51 -5.69 2.53
CA LYS A 3 -28.92 -4.42 3.16
C LYS A 3 -27.92 -3.26 2.91
N ARG A 4 -26.62 -3.54 2.92
CA ARG A 4 -25.57 -2.52 2.63
C ARG A 4 -25.53 -2.12 1.15
N TRP A 5 -25.95 -3.02 0.26
CA TRP A 5 -25.98 -2.75 -1.18
C TRP A 5 -27.13 -1.79 -1.53
N GLN A 6 -28.27 -1.95 -0.88
CA GLN A 6 -29.44 -1.11 -1.07
C GLN A 6 -29.17 0.35 -0.66
N THR A 7 -28.34 0.57 0.37
CA THR A 7 -27.97 1.93 0.86
C THR A 7 -26.79 2.57 0.11
N MET A 8 -26.19 1.91 -0.88
CA MET A 8 -25.08 2.47 -1.66
C MET A 8 -25.59 3.40 -2.77
N THR A 9 -24.87 4.49 -3.01
CA THR A 9 -25.05 5.33 -4.19
C THR A 9 -24.67 4.58 -5.47
N PRO A 10 -25.14 5.01 -6.66
CA PRO A 10 -24.74 4.39 -7.93
C PRO A 10 -23.21 4.28 -8.09
N GLU A 11 -22.48 5.35 -7.77
CA GLU A 11 -21.02 5.37 -7.83
C GLU A 11 -20.38 4.38 -6.84
N GLN A 12 -20.90 4.27 -5.62
CA GLN A 12 -20.40 3.31 -4.64
C GLN A 12 -20.62 1.86 -5.09
N ARG A 13 -21.74 1.59 -5.78
CA ARG A 13 -22.03 0.28 -6.37
C ARG A 13 -21.09 -0.03 -7.52
N GLU A 14 -20.81 0.93 -8.39
CA GLU A 14 -19.82 0.79 -9.47
C GLU A 14 -18.43 0.47 -8.92
N GLN A 15 -17.94 1.27 -7.97
CA GLN A 15 -16.66 0.99 -7.31
C GLN A 15 -16.64 -0.38 -6.62
N ALA A 16 -17.77 -0.85 -6.08
CA ALA A 16 -17.87 -2.17 -5.50
C ALA A 16 -17.81 -3.29 -6.56
N ARG A 17 -18.46 -3.09 -7.72
CA ARG A 17 -18.36 -4.01 -8.86
C ARG A 17 -16.93 -4.10 -9.38
N ASP A 18 -16.25 -2.98 -9.54
CA ASP A 18 -14.85 -2.96 -9.99
C ASP A 18 -13.91 -3.70 -9.03
N ARG A 19 -14.05 -3.46 -7.73
CA ARG A 19 -13.30 -4.18 -6.71
C ARG A 19 -13.56 -5.69 -6.77
N PHE A 20 -14.81 -6.08 -6.96
CA PHE A 20 -15.19 -7.49 -7.09
C PHE A 20 -14.63 -8.13 -8.37
N ALA A 21 -14.70 -7.44 -9.50
CA ALA A 21 -14.13 -7.91 -10.76
C ALA A 21 -12.61 -8.11 -10.65
N ARG A 22 -11.89 -7.18 -10.01
CA ARG A 22 -10.46 -7.33 -9.72
C ARG A 22 -10.19 -8.53 -8.82
N TRP A 23 -10.99 -8.72 -7.77
CA TRP A 23 -10.87 -9.86 -6.87
C TRP A 23 -11.08 -11.20 -7.57
N GLN A 24 -12.07 -11.28 -8.47
CA GLN A 24 -12.32 -12.49 -9.26
C GLN A 24 -11.12 -12.85 -10.15
N LYS A 25 -10.45 -11.85 -10.71
CA LYS A 25 -9.24 -12.04 -11.53
C LYS A 25 -7.97 -12.38 -10.72
N MET A 26 -7.99 -12.30 -9.40
CA MET A 26 -6.83 -12.65 -8.57
C MET A 26 -6.64 -14.17 -8.48
N THR A 27 -5.39 -14.61 -8.56
CA THR A 27 -5.00 -16.01 -8.30
C THR A 27 -5.21 -16.38 -6.82
N PRO A 28 -5.26 -17.67 -6.47
CA PRO A 28 -5.36 -18.11 -5.07
C PRO A 28 -4.28 -17.48 -4.17
N GLU A 29 -3.05 -17.41 -4.65
CA GLU A 29 -1.90 -16.85 -3.94
C GLU A 29 -2.08 -15.34 -3.73
N GLN A 30 -2.52 -14.62 -4.76
CA GLN A 30 -2.80 -13.18 -4.64
C GLN A 30 -3.91 -12.88 -3.63
N ARG A 31 -4.95 -13.72 -3.60
CA ARG A 31 -6.05 -13.61 -2.62
C ARG A 31 -5.54 -13.89 -1.20
N GLU A 32 -4.68 -14.90 -1.03
CA GLU A 32 -4.06 -15.21 0.26
C GLU A 32 -3.19 -14.05 0.74
N GLN A 33 -2.37 -13.47 -0.13
CA GLN A 33 -1.57 -12.29 0.19
C GLN A 33 -2.45 -11.10 0.58
N ALA A 34 -3.54 -10.86 -0.14
CA ALA A 34 -4.49 -9.81 0.20
C ALA A 34 -5.13 -10.03 1.58
N ARG A 35 -5.48 -11.28 1.93
CA ARG A 35 -6.00 -11.65 3.27
C ARG A 35 -4.97 -11.38 4.36
N LYS A 36 -3.73 -11.87 4.22
CA LYS A 36 -2.64 -11.62 5.19
C LYS A 36 -2.39 -10.13 5.42
N ARG A 37 -2.40 -9.33 4.35
CA ARG A 37 -2.24 -7.87 4.43
C ARG A 37 -3.41 -7.22 5.19
N TYR A 38 -4.63 -7.69 4.96
CA TYR A 38 -5.82 -7.21 5.66
C TYR A 38 -5.83 -7.58 7.15
N GLU A 39 -5.43 -8.81 7.49
CA GLU A 39 -5.31 -9.27 8.88
C GLU A 39 -4.31 -8.41 9.67
N ARG A 40 -3.12 -8.18 9.10
CA ARG A 40 -2.13 -7.27 9.72
C ARG A 40 -2.69 -5.87 9.93
N PHE A 41 -3.41 -5.33 8.95
CA PHE A 41 -4.04 -4.02 9.08
C PHE A 41 -5.08 -3.99 10.22
N ARG A 42 -5.90 -5.03 10.36
CA ARG A 42 -6.92 -5.11 11.43
C ARG A 42 -6.31 -5.21 12.82
N GLN A 43 -5.12 -5.77 12.94
CA GLN A 43 -4.38 -5.89 14.20
C GLN A 43 -3.70 -4.57 14.62
N LEU A 44 -3.62 -3.58 13.72
CA LEU A 44 -3.06 -2.27 14.07
C LEU A 44 -3.97 -1.53 15.06
N PRO A 45 -3.41 -0.73 15.97
CA PRO A 45 -4.16 0.22 16.78
C PRO A 45 -5.06 1.12 15.92
N PRO A 46 -6.24 1.53 16.41
CA PRO A 46 -7.22 2.29 15.62
C PRO A 46 -6.64 3.59 15.04
N GLU A 47 -5.81 4.28 15.82
CA GLU A 47 -5.12 5.50 15.37
C GLU A 47 -4.18 5.22 14.19
N GLN A 48 -3.45 4.09 14.23
CA GLN A 48 -2.59 3.68 13.11
C GLN A 48 -3.42 3.30 11.88
N GLN A 49 -4.57 2.66 12.06
CA GLN A 49 -5.48 2.36 10.95
C GLN A 49 -6.01 3.63 10.29
N GLU A 50 -6.44 4.61 11.08
CA GLU A 50 -6.93 5.91 10.60
C GLU A 50 -5.85 6.64 9.82
N ARG A 51 -4.63 6.74 10.34
CA ARG A 51 -3.49 7.34 9.64
C ARG A 51 -3.23 6.71 8.28
N LEU A 52 -3.28 5.38 8.19
CA LEU A 52 -3.12 4.67 6.92
C LEU A 52 -4.26 4.98 5.94
N ARG A 53 -5.50 5.13 6.43
CA ARG A 53 -6.65 5.54 5.59
C ARG A 53 -6.47 6.96 5.07
N HIS A 54 -6.07 7.91 5.92
CA HIS A 54 -5.83 9.29 5.52
C HIS A 54 -4.70 9.39 4.49
N ARG A 55 -3.57 8.71 4.73
CA ARG A 55 -2.46 8.69 3.76
C ARG A 55 -2.88 8.09 2.43
N HIS A 56 -3.69 7.03 2.45
CA HIS A 56 -4.23 6.44 1.24
C HIS A 56 -5.17 7.40 0.50
N GLN A 57 -6.06 8.10 1.21
CA GLN A 57 -6.97 9.09 0.63
C GLN A 57 -6.20 10.26 0.00
N TRP A 58 -5.22 10.84 0.72
CA TRP A 58 -4.34 11.87 0.20
C TRP A 58 -3.63 11.41 -1.08
N PHE A 59 -3.07 10.20 -1.09
CA PHE A 59 -2.41 9.70 -2.29
C PHE A 59 -3.38 9.53 -3.47
N LYS A 60 -4.64 9.14 -3.20
CA LYS A 60 -5.71 9.03 -4.21
C LYS A 60 -6.23 10.39 -4.69
N SER A 61 -6.05 11.47 -3.93
CA SER A 61 -6.41 12.81 -4.38
C SER A 61 -5.32 13.48 -5.23
N LEU A 62 -4.08 12.97 -5.22
CA LEU A 62 -3.01 13.47 -6.09
C LEU A 62 -3.32 13.23 -7.56
N SER A 63 -2.91 14.17 -8.41
CA SER A 63 -2.95 14.03 -9.86
C SER A 63 -2.01 12.90 -10.34
N PRO A 64 -2.22 12.34 -11.55
CA PRO A 64 -1.31 11.35 -12.12
C PRO A 64 0.15 11.83 -12.21
N GLU A 65 0.36 13.11 -12.53
CA GLU A 65 1.68 13.75 -12.65
C GLU A 65 2.36 13.82 -11.28
N GLN A 66 1.64 14.30 -10.25
CA GLN A 66 2.14 14.37 -8.89
C GLN A 66 2.53 13.00 -8.34
N ARG A 67 1.73 11.96 -8.64
CA ARG A 67 2.07 10.58 -8.25
C ARG A 67 3.33 10.07 -8.94
N THR A 68 3.52 10.45 -10.20
CA THR A 68 4.69 10.06 -11.01
C THR A 68 5.94 10.76 -10.49
N GLU A 69 5.86 12.06 -10.23
CA GLU A 69 6.96 12.83 -9.64
C GLU A 69 7.37 12.27 -8.28
N LEU A 70 6.41 11.95 -7.40
CA LEU A 70 6.72 11.33 -6.10
C LEU A 70 7.45 9.98 -6.26
N ARG A 71 7.05 9.19 -7.26
CA ARG A 71 7.67 7.89 -7.56
C ARG A 71 9.09 8.05 -8.08
N GLU A 72 9.30 8.98 -9.02
CA GLU A 72 10.62 9.26 -9.58
C GLU A 72 11.55 9.87 -8.53
N LYS A 73 11.06 10.81 -7.72
CA LYS A 73 11.81 11.37 -6.60
C LYS A 73 12.26 10.27 -5.65
N TRP A 74 11.37 9.33 -5.30
CA TRP A 74 11.73 8.20 -4.45
C TRP A 74 12.75 7.25 -5.09
N LYS A 75 12.62 6.99 -6.40
CA LYS A 75 13.53 6.14 -7.17
C LYS A 75 14.93 6.74 -7.25
N ASN A 76 15.03 8.06 -7.37
CA ASN A 76 16.30 8.78 -7.48
C ASN A 76 16.95 9.10 -6.12
N MET A 77 16.24 8.96 -5.00
CA MET A 77 16.84 9.07 -3.65
C MET A 77 17.82 7.93 -3.35
N THR A 78 18.90 8.27 -2.65
CA THR A 78 19.87 7.30 -2.11
C THR A 78 19.25 6.44 -1.00
N PRO A 79 19.84 5.28 -0.69
CA PRO A 79 19.41 4.47 0.45
C PRO A 79 19.40 5.24 1.77
N GLU A 80 20.35 6.14 2.00
CA GLU A 80 20.45 6.99 3.19
C GLU A 80 19.32 8.04 3.22
N GLU A 81 19.06 8.73 2.11
CA GLU A 81 17.98 9.71 2.00
C GLU A 81 16.60 9.07 2.22
N ARG A 82 16.39 7.86 1.68
CA ARG A 82 15.17 7.09 1.93
C ARG A 82 15.03 6.69 3.40
N GLN A 83 16.12 6.40 4.09
CA GLN A 83 16.10 6.07 5.52
C GLN A 83 15.76 7.31 6.36
N GLN A 84 16.36 8.46 6.06
CA GLN A 84 16.04 9.71 6.74
C GLN A 84 14.60 10.14 6.49
N MET A 85 14.11 10.04 5.25
CA MET A 85 12.71 10.33 4.94
C MET A 85 11.75 9.37 5.64
N ARG A 86 12.10 8.08 5.72
CA ARG A 86 11.33 7.12 6.53
C ARG A 86 11.32 7.55 7.98
N GLN A 87 12.49 7.84 8.57
CA GLN A 87 12.63 8.24 9.97
C GLN A 87 11.83 9.51 10.27
N LYS A 88 11.91 10.51 9.39
CA LYS A 88 11.10 11.72 9.47
C LYS A 88 9.61 11.41 9.40
N TRP A 89 9.18 10.54 8.49
CA TRP A 89 7.80 10.07 8.49
C TRP A 89 7.46 9.25 9.74
N ARG A 90 8.41 8.58 10.41
CA ARG A 90 8.17 7.94 11.72
C ARG A 90 7.91 8.99 12.80
N SER A 91 8.78 9.99 12.89
CA SER A 91 8.79 11.01 13.95
C SER A 91 7.70 12.07 13.78
N ASP A 92 7.40 12.48 12.55
CA ASP A 92 6.32 13.41 12.19
C ASP A 92 4.94 12.71 12.19
N ASN A 93 4.74 11.65 12.98
CA ASN A 93 3.48 10.90 13.12
C ASN A 93 3.09 9.91 11.99
N GLY A 94 3.97 9.00 11.51
CA GLY A 94 3.52 8.02 10.49
C GLY A 94 4.53 7.08 9.80
N ALA A 95 5.29 6.29 10.56
CA ALA A 95 6.02 5.15 9.99
C ALA A 95 5.02 4.08 9.49
N PRO A 96 5.21 3.46 8.32
CA PRO A 96 4.78 2.08 8.21
C PRO A 96 5.67 1.26 9.16
N ASP A 97 5.04 0.61 10.12
CA ASP A 97 5.66 -0.41 10.96
C ASP A 97 6.54 -1.33 10.11
N GLU A 98 7.70 -1.75 10.62
CA GLU A 98 8.63 -2.62 9.90
C GLU A 98 7.97 -3.94 9.45
N HIS A 99 6.84 -4.32 10.06
CA HIS A 99 6.00 -5.49 9.75
C HIS A 99 4.78 -5.18 8.85
N ALA A 100 4.51 -3.91 8.54
CA ALA A 100 3.50 -3.53 7.57
C ALA A 100 3.96 -3.94 6.16
N PRO A 101 3.10 -4.59 5.35
CA PRO A 101 3.44 -4.92 3.97
C PRO A 101 3.84 -3.63 3.25
N ARG A 102 5.09 -3.58 2.76
CA ARG A 102 5.67 -2.44 2.05
C ARG A 102 4.88 -2.19 0.76
N MET A 103 3.81 -1.41 0.84
CA MET A 103 2.98 -0.96 -0.29
C MET A 103 3.72 0.17 -1.04
N HIS A 104 4.82 -0.18 -1.71
CA HIS A 104 5.40 0.67 -2.76
C HIS A 104 4.65 0.39 -4.07
N PRO A 105 4.18 1.42 -4.81
CA PRO A 105 3.39 1.23 -6.03
C PRO A 105 4.19 0.67 -7.22
N ASP A 106 5.52 0.55 -7.12
CA ASP A 106 6.38 0.08 -8.23
C ASP A 106 7.63 -0.65 -7.73
N ARG A 107 7.46 -1.64 -6.84
CA ARG A 107 8.55 -2.57 -6.52
C ARG A 107 8.13 -3.98 -6.88
N PRO A 108 8.82 -4.68 -7.79
CA PRO A 108 8.68 -6.13 -7.85
C PRO A 108 8.97 -6.67 -6.46
N GLU A 109 8.06 -7.48 -5.90
CA GLU A 109 8.32 -8.16 -4.63
C GLU A 109 9.72 -8.77 -4.71
N ARG A 110 10.47 -8.66 -3.62
CA ARG A 110 11.83 -9.18 -3.55
C ARG A 110 11.75 -10.71 -3.58
N THR A 111 11.44 -11.29 -4.74
CA THR A 111 11.94 -12.59 -5.13
C THR A 111 13.46 -12.47 -5.03
N GLU A 112 13.96 -13.08 -3.97
CA GLU A 112 15.31 -13.62 -3.84
C GLU A 112 16.39 -12.76 -4.53
N ARG A 113 17.08 -11.94 -3.73
CA ARG A 113 18.41 -11.49 -4.17
C ARG A 113 19.22 -12.76 -4.43
N PRO A 114 19.78 -13.00 -5.64
CA PRO A 114 20.86 -13.96 -5.72
C PRO A 114 21.93 -13.52 -4.74
N ALA A 115 22.45 -14.48 -3.99
CA ALA A 115 23.51 -14.24 -3.01
C ALA A 115 24.62 -13.42 -3.69
N ARG A 116 24.94 -12.28 -3.08
CA ARG A 116 26.10 -11.48 -3.44
C ARG A 116 27.32 -12.33 -3.04
N MET A 117 27.80 -13.19 -3.94
CA MET A 117 29.17 -13.67 -3.84
C MET A 117 30.06 -12.46 -4.07
N GLY A 118 30.68 -11.99 -2.99
CA GLY A 118 31.83 -11.10 -3.08
C GLY A 118 33.01 -11.84 -3.72
N PRO A 119 34.00 -11.12 -4.26
CA PRO A 119 35.12 -11.74 -4.94
C PRO A 119 36.00 -12.49 -3.94
N ARG A 120 36.47 -13.66 -4.37
CA ARG A 120 37.75 -14.23 -3.95
C ARG A 120 38.55 -14.51 -5.20
#